data_AF-A0A380LIV9-F1
#
_entry.id   AF-A0A380LIV9-F1
#
_cell.length_a   1.000
_cell.length_b   1.000
_cell.length_c   1.000
_cell.angle_alpha   90.00
_cell.angle_beta   90.00
_cell.angle_gamma   90.00
#
_symmetry.space_group_name_H-M   'P 1'
#
loop_
_entity.id
_entity.type
_entity.pdbx_description
1 polymer ?
#
loop_
_entity_poly.entity_id
_entity_poly.type
_entity_poly.pdbx_seq_one_letter_code
_entity_poly.pdbx_strand_id
1 'polypeptide(L)'
;MALKSLKKTLVYSGESSRDLIESMIEDQAIFSKSNGSTIMEDYILKGLLTENTTIANWISSMYTLHWSTGKIISAVFEYNSAGVNWGTKGLQLLPIIEFAIREQDFARKCKVDEKDMFYVFDQLNSIRAKFLDLEQESLDLESKAKFKEAQNYVKRLIEKSKSNYASVPFVDYYKLIKLYWVELCNWTIPFRMLSCISDMQTGWRDDVESRCELVELLKALAKSWPID
;
A
#
# COMPACT_ATOMS: atom_id res chain seq x y z
N MET A 1 22.40 -34.15 -5.04
CA MET A 1 22.14 -32.72 -5.26
C MET A 1 22.80 -31.96 -4.13
N ALA A 2 23.89 -31.22 -4.40
CA ALA A 2 24.55 -30.43 -3.37
C ALA A 2 23.60 -29.30 -2.93
N LEU A 3 23.30 -29.20 -1.64
CA LEU A 3 22.85 -27.92 -1.07
C LEU A 3 23.93 -26.90 -1.45
N LYS A 4 23.65 -25.99 -2.37
CA LYS A 4 24.47 -24.79 -2.54
C LYS A 4 24.54 -24.16 -1.16
N SER A 5 25.72 -24.14 -0.55
CA SER A 5 25.90 -23.51 0.76
C SER A 5 25.44 -22.06 0.64
N LEU A 6 24.47 -21.64 1.45
CA LEU A 6 23.95 -20.27 1.51
C LEU A 6 25.04 -19.33 2.05
N LYS A 7 26.05 -19.04 1.23
CA LYS A 7 27.21 -18.21 1.58
C LYS A 7 27.18 -16.93 0.76
N LYS A 8 27.37 -15.79 1.44
CA LYS A 8 27.54 -14.48 0.83
C LYS A 8 28.86 -13.89 1.33
N THR A 9 29.67 -13.35 0.43
CA THR A 9 30.87 -12.59 0.78
C THR A 9 30.48 -11.12 0.96
N LEU A 10 30.82 -10.54 2.10
CA LEU A 10 30.72 -9.11 2.38
C LEU A 10 32.05 -8.44 2.02
N VAL A 11 32.00 -7.31 1.33
CA VAL A 11 33.16 -6.48 1.02
C VAL A 11 33.00 -5.16 1.77
N TYR A 12 33.93 -4.90 2.69
CA TYR A 12 33.94 -3.67 3.47
C TYR A 12 34.41 -2.48 2.64
N SER A 13 33.89 -1.28 2.96
CA SER A 13 34.28 -0.04 2.27
C SER A 13 35.69 0.43 2.65
N GLY A 14 36.23 -0.03 3.78
CA GLY A 14 37.60 0.24 4.22
C GLY A 14 37.96 -0.46 5.54
N GLU A 15 39.24 -0.45 5.90
CA GLU A 15 39.75 -1.16 7.09
C GLU A 15 39.09 -0.70 8.39
N SER A 16 38.97 0.61 8.62
CA SER A 16 38.32 1.13 9.82
C SER A 16 36.86 0.69 9.97
N SER A 17 36.13 0.56 8.85
CA SER A 17 34.75 0.06 8.88
C SER A 17 34.68 -1.43 9.19
N ARG A 18 35.62 -2.21 8.63
CA ARG A 18 35.73 -3.64 8.91
C ARG A 18 36.01 -3.86 10.39
N ASP A 19 37.05 -3.22 10.91
CA ASP A 19 37.52 -3.45 12.27
C ASP A 19 36.42 -3.07 13.29
N LEU A 20 35.71 -1.97 13.07
CA LEU A 20 34.57 -1.59 13.89
C LEU A 20 33.43 -2.62 13.85
N ILE A 21 32.98 -3.00 12.64
CA ILE A 21 31.84 -3.93 12.46
C ILE A 21 32.17 -5.30 13.06
N GLU A 22 33.35 -5.85 12.76
CA GLU A 22 33.77 -7.17 13.23
C GLU A 22 33.91 -7.20 14.76
N SER A 23 34.54 -6.19 15.38
CA SER A 23 34.65 -6.12 16.84
C SER A 23 33.29 -6.05 17.55
N MET A 24 32.35 -5.25 17.03
CA MET A 24 31.01 -5.17 17.62
C MET A 24 30.21 -6.47 17.46
N ILE A 25 30.35 -7.15 16.31
CA ILE A 25 29.72 -8.44 16.05
C ILE A 25 30.29 -9.52 16.98
N GLU A 26 31.61 -9.53 17.19
CA GLU A 26 32.28 -10.48 18.09
C GLU A 26 31.77 -10.34 19.53
N ASP A 27 31.77 -9.12 20.07
CA ASP A 27 31.27 -8.84 21.43
C ASP A 27 29.81 -9.31 21.60
N GLN A 28 28.95 -9.01 20.63
CA GLN A 28 27.54 -9.40 20.70
C GLN A 28 27.34 -10.91 20.52
N ALA A 29 28.14 -11.57 19.69
CA ALA A 29 28.11 -13.02 19.53
C ALA A 29 28.47 -13.73 20.84
N ILE A 30 29.52 -13.26 21.53
CA ILE A 30 29.91 -13.76 22.86
C ILE A 30 28.78 -13.54 23.87
N PHE A 31 28.24 -12.32 23.95
CA PHE A 31 27.19 -11.96 24.90
C PHE A 31 25.90 -12.78 24.69
N SER A 32 25.47 -12.95 23.44
CA SER A 32 24.25 -13.66 23.08
C SER A 32 24.41 -15.19 22.96
N LYS A 33 25.63 -15.72 23.13
CA LYS A 33 25.98 -17.13 22.91
C LYS A 33 25.59 -17.62 21.50
N SER A 34 25.85 -16.78 20.50
CA SER A 34 25.59 -17.05 19.08
C SER A 34 26.89 -16.96 18.27
N ASN A 35 26.80 -17.04 16.94
CA ASN A 35 27.94 -16.82 16.04
C ASN A 35 27.81 -15.49 15.29
N GLY A 36 28.95 -14.96 14.84
CA GLY A 36 28.99 -13.65 14.16
C GLY A 36 28.11 -13.59 12.90
N SER A 37 27.99 -14.67 12.13
CA SER A 37 27.12 -14.70 10.94
C SER A 37 25.65 -14.53 11.31
N THR A 38 25.19 -15.15 12.40
CA THR A 38 23.81 -14.99 12.90
C THR A 38 23.55 -13.56 13.36
N ILE A 39 24.50 -12.93 14.04
CA ILE A 39 24.39 -11.51 14.45
C ILE A 39 24.37 -10.60 13.22
N MET A 40 25.24 -10.83 12.25
CA MET A 40 25.30 -10.06 11.01
C MET A 40 24.02 -10.18 10.19
N GLU A 41 23.48 -11.39 10.05
CA GLU A 41 22.21 -11.64 9.36
C GLU A 41 21.05 -10.90 10.03
N ASP A 42 20.97 -10.93 11.36
CA ASP A 42 19.95 -10.20 12.13
C ASP A 42 20.02 -8.68 11.87
N TYR A 43 21.22 -8.09 11.88
CA TYR A 43 21.40 -6.68 11.55
C TYR A 43 21.00 -6.34 10.12
N ILE A 44 21.38 -7.17 9.15
CA ILE A 44 21.01 -6.98 7.74
C ILE A 44 19.49 -7.03 7.59
N LEU A 45 18.83 -8.03 8.19
CA LEU A 45 17.37 -8.17 8.12
C LEU A 45 16.67 -6.98 8.77
N LYS A 46 17.14 -6.51 9.93
CA LYS A 46 16.62 -5.31 10.60
C LYS A 46 16.82 -4.03 9.79
N GLY A 47 17.90 -3.94 9.00
CA GLY A 47 18.11 -2.81 8.08
C GLY A 47 17.23 -2.87 6.83
N LEU A 48 16.93 -4.07 6.32
CA LEU A 48 16.11 -4.27 5.14
C LEU A 48 14.61 -4.17 5.44
N LEU A 49 14.17 -4.65 6.61
CA LEU A 49 12.77 -4.70 7.03
C LEU A 49 12.46 -3.65 8.11
N THR A 50 11.22 -3.62 8.58
CA THR A 50 10.76 -2.78 9.69
C THR A 50 10.50 -3.63 10.93
N GLU A 51 10.54 -3.04 12.11
CA GLU A 51 10.09 -3.72 13.35
C GLU A 51 8.57 -3.96 13.37
N ASN A 52 7.79 -3.19 12.61
CA ASN A 52 6.37 -3.47 12.40
C ASN A 52 6.21 -4.77 11.60
N THR A 53 5.71 -5.82 12.25
CA THR A 53 5.62 -7.18 11.70
C THR A 53 4.71 -7.27 10.48
N THR A 54 3.62 -6.50 10.45
CA THR A 54 2.69 -6.47 9.31
C THR A 54 3.39 -5.90 8.09
N ILE A 55 4.08 -4.78 8.25
CA ILE A 55 4.82 -4.14 7.16
C ILE A 55 6.02 -4.98 6.72
N ALA A 56 6.74 -5.57 7.66
CA ALA A 56 7.82 -6.51 7.36
C ALA A 56 7.29 -7.67 6.50
N ASN A 57 6.14 -8.25 6.86
CA ASN A 57 5.53 -9.33 6.08
C ASN A 57 5.13 -8.90 4.67
N TRP A 58 4.61 -7.67 4.48
CA TRP A 58 4.34 -7.15 3.14
C TRP A 58 5.62 -7.01 2.31
N ILE A 59 6.66 -6.37 2.87
CA ILE A 59 7.95 -6.22 2.19
C ILE A 59 8.53 -7.60 1.85
N SER A 60 8.55 -8.54 2.79
CA SER A 60 9.01 -9.90 2.56
C SER A 60 8.21 -10.60 1.46
N SER A 61 6.88 -10.51 1.47
CA SER A 61 6.01 -11.15 0.47
C SER A 61 6.30 -10.66 -0.95
N MET A 62 6.67 -9.39 -1.11
CA MET A 62 7.06 -8.85 -2.41
C MET A 62 8.34 -9.53 -2.96
N TYR A 63 9.34 -9.79 -2.11
CA TYR A 63 10.62 -10.34 -2.54
C TYR A 63 10.70 -11.89 -2.50
N THR A 64 9.96 -12.55 -1.60
CA THR A 64 10.06 -14.00 -1.40
C THR A 64 8.87 -14.78 -1.97
N LEU A 65 7.67 -14.18 -1.98
CA LEU A 65 6.45 -14.77 -2.53
C LEU A 65 6.07 -14.18 -3.89
N HIS A 66 6.89 -13.26 -4.42
CA HIS A 66 6.68 -12.58 -5.70
C HIS A 66 5.31 -11.92 -5.82
N TRP A 67 4.82 -11.32 -4.73
CA TRP A 67 3.62 -10.49 -4.79
C TRP A 67 3.91 -9.23 -5.60
N SER A 68 3.02 -8.89 -6.54
CA SER A 68 3.11 -7.63 -7.28
C SER A 68 2.91 -6.43 -6.35
N THR A 69 3.39 -5.28 -6.77
CA THR A 69 3.17 -3.99 -6.07
C THR A 69 1.68 -3.72 -5.86
N GLY A 70 0.84 -4.00 -6.86
CA GLY A 70 -0.62 -3.92 -6.74
C GLY A 70 -1.22 -4.81 -5.65
N LYS A 71 -0.72 -6.04 -5.50
CA LYS A 71 -1.17 -6.96 -4.45
C LYS A 71 -0.77 -6.47 -3.06
N ILE A 72 0.42 -5.88 -2.93
CA ILE A 72 0.87 -5.25 -1.68
C ILE A 72 0.00 -4.03 -1.34
N ILE A 73 -0.26 -3.16 -2.32
CA ILE A 73 -1.15 -2.01 -2.17
C ILE A 73 -2.56 -2.46 -1.74
N SER A 74 -3.09 -3.52 -2.36
CA SER A 74 -4.37 -4.10 -1.98
C SER A 74 -4.39 -4.53 -0.51
N ALA A 75 -3.36 -5.26 -0.06
CA ALA A 75 -3.25 -5.73 1.32
C ALA A 75 -3.17 -4.56 2.33
N VAL A 76 -2.48 -3.47 1.96
CA VAL A 76 -2.43 -2.25 2.79
C VAL A 76 -3.82 -1.63 2.94
N PHE A 77 -4.57 -1.49 1.85
CA PHE A 77 -5.92 -0.94 1.89
C PHE A 77 -6.90 -1.84 2.64
N GLU A 78 -6.83 -3.15 2.42
CA GLU A 78 -7.63 -4.14 3.14
C GLU A 78 -7.38 -4.01 4.64
N TYR A 79 -6.12 -3.99 5.05
CA TYR A 79 -5.73 -3.84 6.45
C TYR A 79 -6.27 -2.55 7.07
N ASN A 80 -6.11 -1.41 6.38
CA ASN A 80 -6.65 -0.14 6.88
C ASN A 80 -8.18 -0.14 7.00
N SER A 81 -8.87 -0.88 6.14
CA SER A 81 -10.32 -1.02 6.15
C SER A 81 -10.83 -1.91 7.30
N ALA A 82 -9.98 -2.71 7.92
CA ALA A 82 -10.33 -3.61 9.03
C ALA A 82 -10.41 -2.89 10.40
N GLY A 83 -10.83 -1.63 10.41
CA GLY A 83 -11.11 -0.88 11.65
C GLY A 83 -12.47 -1.24 12.26
N VAL A 84 -12.80 -0.60 13.38
CA VAL A 84 -14.04 -0.83 14.15
C VAL A 84 -15.07 0.27 13.89
N ASN A 85 -16.36 -0.03 14.06
CA ASN A 85 -17.47 0.92 13.92
C ASN A 85 -17.45 1.73 12.61
N TRP A 86 -17.16 1.06 11.48
CA TRP A 86 -16.98 1.66 10.15
C TRP A 86 -15.78 2.61 10.00
N GLY A 87 -14.99 2.79 11.06
CA GLY A 87 -13.73 3.52 11.03
C GLY A 87 -12.61 2.72 10.35
N THR A 88 -11.54 3.42 9.96
CA THR A 88 -10.29 2.79 9.51
C THR A 88 -9.38 2.49 10.68
N LYS A 89 -8.23 1.85 10.42
CA LYS A 89 -7.12 1.75 11.37
C LYS A 89 -6.29 3.04 11.50
N GLY A 90 -6.67 4.12 10.81
CA GLY A 90 -5.99 5.41 10.90
C GLY A 90 -4.63 5.47 10.20
N LEU A 91 -4.36 4.59 9.23
CA LEU A 91 -3.10 4.61 8.48
C LEU A 91 -2.99 5.84 7.58
N GLN A 92 -1.79 6.43 7.51
CA GLN A 92 -1.48 7.58 6.66
C GLN A 92 -1.26 7.14 5.20
N LEU A 93 -2.35 6.83 4.49
CA LEU A 93 -2.29 6.18 3.18
C LEU A 93 -2.21 7.12 1.98
N LEU A 94 -2.28 8.44 2.17
CA LEU A 94 -2.23 9.39 1.06
C LEU A 94 -0.98 9.21 0.17
N PRO A 95 0.25 9.02 0.69
CA PRO A 95 1.42 8.76 -0.14
C PRO A 95 1.32 7.48 -1.00
N ILE A 96 0.69 6.43 -0.46
CA ILE A 96 0.47 5.17 -1.19
C ILE A 96 -0.60 5.34 -2.27
N ILE A 97 -1.64 6.15 -2.03
CA ILE A 97 -2.63 6.50 -3.05
C ILE A 97 -1.97 7.31 -4.18
N GLU A 98 -1.07 8.23 -3.85
CA GLU A 98 -0.34 9.01 -4.86
C GLU A 98 0.62 8.15 -5.69
N PHE A 99 1.28 7.19 -5.04
CA PHE A 99 2.04 6.16 -5.74
C PHE A 99 1.16 5.36 -6.69
N ALA A 100 0.02 4.86 -6.20
CA ALA A 100 -0.93 4.10 -7.01
C ALA A 100 -1.42 4.90 -8.23
N ILE A 101 -1.61 6.22 -8.11
CA ILE A 101 -1.96 7.12 -9.23
C ILE A 101 -0.83 7.20 -10.26
N ARG A 102 0.43 7.41 -9.83
CA ARG A 102 1.58 7.51 -10.75
C ARG A 102 1.82 6.20 -11.49
N GLU A 103 1.67 5.07 -10.81
CA GLU A 103 1.86 3.75 -11.41
C GLU A 103 0.85 3.46 -12.54
N GLN A 104 -0.27 4.18 -12.60
CA GLN A 104 -1.24 4.04 -13.70
C GLN A 104 -0.68 4.49 -15.06
N ASP A 105 0.34 5.34 -15.08
CA ASP A 105 1.00 5.76 -16.32
C ASP A 105 1.79 4.61 -16.97
N PHE A 106 2.17 3.61 -16.17
CA PHE A 106 2.89 2.41 -16.60
C PHE A 106 2.01 1.17 -16.68
N ALA A 107 0.87 1.19 -15.98
CA ALA A 107 0.00 0.04 -15.89
C ALA A 107 -0.63 -0.29 -17.23
N ARG A 108 -0.58 -1.57 -17.62
CA ARG A 108 -1.26 -2.04 -18.81
C ARG A 108 -2.77 -2.00 -18.58
N LYS A 109 -3.52 -1.63 -19.63
CA LYS A 109 -4.98 -1.81 -19.61
C LYS A 109 -5.30 -3.28 -19.38
N CYS A 110 -6.18 -3.55 -18.43
CA CYS A 110 -6.68 -4.89 -18.18
C CYS A 110 -8.20 -4.94 -18.33
N LYS A 111 -8.66 -6.10 -18.80
CA LYS A 111 -10.07 -6.45 -18.80
C LYS A 111 -10.45 -6.99 -17.43
N VAL A 112 -11.57 -6.54 -16.90
CA VAL A 112 -12.18 -7.08 -15.67
C VAL A 112 -13.48 -7.80 -16.00
N ASP A 113 -13.90 -8.73 -15.14
CA ASP A 113 -15.25 -9.29 -15.19
C ASP A 113 -16.24 -8.28 -14.59
N GLU A 114 -17.43 -8.20 -15.17
CA GLU A 114 -18.53 -7.41 -14.63
C GLU A 114 -18.90 -7.87 -13.21
N LYS A 115 -18.82 -9.18 -12.95
CA LYS A 115 -19.13 -9.75 -11.63
C LYS A 115 -18.19 -9.24 -10.54
N ASP A 116 -16.91 -9.07 -10.87
CA ASP A 116 -15.90 -8.57 -9.94
C ASP A 116 -16.16 -7.10 -9.60
N MET A 117 -16.69 -6.33 -10.56
CA MET A 117 -17.02 -4.91 -10.37
C MET A 117 -18.29 -4.65 -9.56
N PHE A 118 -19.15 -5.65 -9.34
CA PHE A 118 -20.39 -5.46 -8.57
C PHE A 118 -20.12 -4.89 -7.18
N TYR A 119 -19.16 -5.49 -6.46
CA TYR A 119 -18.79 -5.04 -5.12
C TYR A 119 -18.18 -3.63 -5.13
N VAL A 120 -17.33 -3.33 -6.12
CA VAL A 120 -16.75 -1.99 -6.31
C VAL A 120 -17.83 -0.94 -6.51
N PHE A 121 -18.87 -1.24 -7.29
CA PHE A 121 -19.99 -0.33 -7.51
C PHE A 121 -20.86 -0.15 -6.26
N ASP A 122 -21.04 -1.20 -5.46
CA ASP A 122 -21.73 -1.10 -4.17
C ASP A 122 -20.98 -0.16 -3.21
N GLN A 123 -19.64 -0.28 -3.14
CA GLN A 123 -18.83 0.64 -2.35
C GLN A 123 -18.89 2.08 -2.88
N LEU A 124 -18.85 2.29 -4.21
CA LEU A 124 -19.02 3.62 -4.82
C LEU A 124 -20.39 4.22 -4.53
N ASN A 125 -21.47 3.43 -4.59
CA ASN A 125 -22.81 3.91 -4.25
C ASN A 125 -22.89 4.36 -2.79
N SER A 126 -22.25 3.63 -1.87
CA SER A 126 -22.13 4.03 -0.48
C SER A 126 -21.36 5.35 -0.34
N ILE A 127 -20.25 5.53 -1.06
CA ILE A 127 -19.49 6.79 -1.09
C ILE A 127 -20.36 7.94 -1.60
N ARG A 128 -21.14 7.71 -2.67
CA ARG A 128 -22.07 8.71 -3.18
C ARG A 128 -23.15 9.07 -2.16
N ALA A 129 -23.69 8.10 -1.42
CA ALA A 129 -24.67 8.34 -0.36
C ALA A 129 -24.06 9.20 0.76
N LYS A 130 -22.83 8.92 1.19
CA LYS A 130 -22.12 9.76 2.16
C LYS A 130 -21.99 11.21 1.69
N PHE A 131 -21.68 11.45 0.40
CA PHE A 131 -21.63 12.80 -0.13
C PHE A 131 -23.01 13.47 -0.20
N LEU A 132 -24.09 12.71 -0.40
CA LEU A 132 -25.45 13.24 -0.33
C LEU A 132 -25.80 13.69 1.10
N ASP A 133 -25.43 12.89 2.11
CA ASP A 133 -25.65 13.24 3.51
C ASP A 133 -24.88 14.52 3.87
N LEU A 134 -23.59 14.60 3.48
CA LEU A 134 -22.76 15.79 3.68
C LEU A 134 -23.32 17.04 2.97
N GLU A 135 -23.90 16.89 1.77
CA GLU A 135 -24.59 18.00 1.07
C GLU A 135 -25.80 18.48 1.87
N GLN A 136 -26.61 17.57 2.41
CA GLN A 136 -27.81 17.89 3.18
C GLN A 136 -27.49 18.55 4.52
N GLU A 137 -26.41 18.14 5.16
CA GLU A 137 -25.92 18.68 6.43
C GLU A 137 -25.18 20.02 6.29
N SER A 138 -24.72 20.34 5.07
CA SER A 138 -24.00 21.58 4.80
C SER A 138 -24.90 22.81 4.98
N LEU A 139 -24.38 23.85 5.64
CA LEU A 139 -25.09 25.12 5.84
C LEU A 139 -24.77 26.14 4.74
N ASP A 140 -23.56 26.10 4.17
CA ASP A 140 -23.09 27.04 3.17
C ASP A 140 -23.23 26.49 1.73
N LEU A 141 -23.32 27.40 0.76
CA LEU A 141 -23.51 27.05 -0.65
C LEU A 141 -22.27 26.41 -1.29
N GLU A 142 -21.08 26.70 -0.79
CA GLU A 142 -19.82 26.19 -1.34
C GLU A 142 -19.67 24.70 -1.04
N SER A 143 -19.87 24.30 0.23
CA SER A 143 -19.88 22.90 0.66
C SER A 143 -20.95 22.09 -0.06
N LYS A 144 -22.17 22.65 -0.24
CA LYS A 144 -23.23 22.01 -1.03
C LYS A 144 -22.80 21.77 -2.47
N ALA A 145 -22.24 22.79 -3.13
CA ALA A 145 -21.76 22.68 -4.50
C ALA A 145 -20.65 21.62 -4.62
N LYS A 146 -19.69 21.63 -3.69
CA LYS A 146 -18.60 20.64 -3.60
C LYS A 146 -19.12 19.21 -3.50
N PHE A 147 -20.05 18.93 -2.57
CA PHE A 147 -20.56 17.56 -2.39
C PHE A 147 -21.49 17.11 -3.51
N LYS A 148 -22.22 18.03 -4.13
CA LYS A 148 -22.97 17.75 -5.36
C LYS A 148 -22.04 17.40 -6.52
N GLU A 149 -20.90 18.10 -6.65
CA GLU A 149 -19.87 17.76 -7.63
C GLU A 149 -19.25 16.38 -7.36
N ALA A 150 -18.97 16.06 -6.10
CA ALA A 150 -18.46 14.75 -5.68
C ALA A 150 -19.42 13.62 -6.08
N GLN A 151 -20.72 13.78 -5.84
CA GLN A 151 -21.74 12.81 -6.27
C GLN A 151 -21.77 12.64 -7.78
N ASN A 152 -21.67 13.74 -8.55
CA ASN A 152 -21.62 13.69 -10.00
C ASN A 152 -20.35 13.02 -10.51
N TYR A 153 -19.21 13.22 -9.85
CA TYR A 153 -17.97 12.50 -10.15
C TYR A 153 -18.21 10.99 -10.01
N VAL A 154 -18.72 10.54 -8.86
CA VAL A 154 -18.97 9.12 -8.61
C VAL A 154 -19.90 8.53 -9.66
N LYS A 155 -21.00 9.22 -9.98
CA LYS A 155 -21.95 8.78 -11.01
C LYS A 155 -21.26 8.58 -12.37
N ARG A 156 -20.48 9.56 -12.82
CA ARG A 156 -19.73 9.47 -14.08
C ARG A 156 -18.70 8.34 -14.07
N LEU A 157 -18.05 8.10 -12.93
CA LEU A 157 -17.07 7.01 -12.79
C LEU A 157 -17.74 5.64 -12.93
N ILE A 158 -18.90 5.43 -12.31
CA ILE A 158 -19.70 4.21 -12.46
C ILE A 158 -20.12 4.04 -13.92
N GLU A 159 -20.69 5.08 -14.55
CA GLU A 159 -21.15 5.03 -15.94
C GLU A 159 -20.00 4.68 -16.91
N LYS A 160 -18.86 5.36 -16.78
CA LYS A 160 -17.66 5.07 -17.59
C LYS A 160 -17.20 3.62 -17.42
N SER A 161 -17.15 3.13 -16.18
CA SER A 161 -16.68 1.77 -15.90
C SER A 161 -17.63 0.71 -16.47
N LYS A 162 -18.95 0.90 -16.34
CA LYS A 162 -19.96 0.01 -16.93
C LYS A 162 -19.98 0.04 -18.45
N SER A 163 -19.62 1.17 -19.07
CA SER A 163 -19.59 1.29 -20.53
C SER A 163 -18.46 0.47 -21.17
N ASN A 164 -17.39 0.17 -20.43
CA ASN A 164 -16.23 -0.56 -20.97
C ASN A 164 -15.42 -1.29 -19.89
N TYR A 165 -15.82 -2.53 -19.57
CA TYR A 165 -15.07 -3.42 -18.67
C TYR A 165 -13.69 -3.84 -19.22
N ALA A 166 -13.37 -3.61 -20.49
CA ALA A 166 -12.05 -3.88 -21.05
C ALA A 166 -11.02 -2.76 -20.78
N SER A 167 -11.48 -1.59 -20.29
CA SER A 167 -10.64 -0.43 -20.04
C SER A 167 -11.20 0.41 -18.89
N VAL A 168 -11.35 -0.19 -17.72
CA VAL A 168 -11.79 0.50 -16.50
C VAL A 168 -10.81 1.63 -16.15
N PRO A 169 -11.28 2.84 -15.82
CA PRO A 169 -10.42 3.97 -15.50
C PRO A 169 -9.92 3.91 -14.04
N PHE A 170 -9.07 2.92 -13.71
CA PHE A 170 -8.57 2.70 -12.34
C PHE A 170 -8.00 3.96 -11.67
N VAL A 171 -7.27 4.79 -12.43
CA VAL A 171 -6.72 6.07 -11.95
C VAL A 171 -7.80 7.00 -11.35
N ASP A 172 -9.01 7.00 -11.90
CA ASP A 172 -10.08 7.89 -11.48
C ASP A 172 -10.63 7.52 -10.09
N TYR A 173 -10.50 6.25 -9.67
CA TYR A 173 -10.87 5.78 -8.33
C TYR A 173 -9.90 6.31 -7.27
N TYR A 174 -8.59 6.19 -7.51
CA TYR A 174 -7.59 6.74 -6.60
C TYR A 174 -7.68 8.27 -6.53
N LYS A 175 -7.90 8.94 -7.66
CA LYS A 175 -8.09 10.40 -7.73
C LYS A 175 -9.33 10.86 -6.96
N LEU A 176 -10.43 10.11 -7.00
CA LEU A 176 -11.62 10.38 -6.18
C LEU A 176 -11.26 10.42 -4.69
N ILE A 177 -10.55 9.39 -4.19
CA ILE A 177 -10.19 9.33 -2.77
C ILE A 177 -9.19 10.42 -2.39
N LYS A 178 -8.21 10.71 -3.25
CA LYS A 178 -7.25 11.80 -3.03
C LYS A 178 -7.95 13.17 -2.98
N LEU A 179 -8.88 13.44 -3.89
CA LEU A 179 -9.57 14.73 -3.99
C LEU A 179 -10.44 15.03 -2.77
N TYR A 180 -11.09 14.01 -2.21
CA TYR A 180 -11.97 14.10 -1.04
C TYR A 180 -11.36 13.39 0.18
N TRP A 181 -10.04 13.49 0.33
CA TRP A 181 -9.31 12.76 1.37
C TRP A 181 -9.84 13.08 2.77
N VAL A 182 -10.08 14.37 3.06
CA VAL A 182 -10.54 14.84 4.37
C VAL A 182 -11.85 14.18 4.79
N GLU A 183 -12.78 14.00 3.85
CA GLU A 183 -14.10 13.42 4.12
C GLU A 183 -14.10 11.89 4.17
N LEU A 184 -13.09 11.25 3.59
CA LEU A 184 -13.07 9.80 3.34
C LEU A 184 -12.01 9.04 4.14
N CYS A 185 -10.95 9.70 4.64
CA CYS A 185 -9.78 9.03 5.22
C CYS A 185 -10.04 8.18 6.46
N ASN A 186 -11.06 8.54 7.24
CA ASN A 186 -11.43 7.86 8.49
C ASN A 186 -12.55 6.83 8.30
N TRP A 187 -12.97 6.55 7.06
CA TRP A 187 -14.08 5.64 6.78
C TRP A 187 -13.63 4.43 5.97
N THR A 188 -14.06 3.23 6.38
CA THR A 188 -13.57 1.95 5.82
C THR A 188 -13.90 1.73 4.33
N ILE A 189 -15.08 2.17 3.88
CA ILE A 189 -15.65 1.84 2.57
C ILE A 189 -14.74 2.26 1.38
N PRO A 190 -14.19 3.49 1.33
CA PRO A 190 -13.16 3.88 0.38
C PRO A 190 -12.02 2.89 0.24
N PHE A 191 -11.51 2.37 1.36
CA PHE A 191 -10.34 1.50 1.35
C PHE A 191 -10.69 0.06 0.97
N ARG A 192 -11.91 -0.41 1.26
CA ARG A 192 -12.42 -1.68 0.70
C ARG A 192 -12.49 -1.61 -0.81
N MET A 193 -13.03 -0.52 -1.34
CA MET A 193 -13.05 -0.26 -2.77
C MET A 193 -11.64 -0.23 -3.37
N LEU A 194 -10.72 0.54 -2.74
CA LEU A 194 -9.34 0.65 -3.21
C LEU A 194 -8.59 -0.69 -3.18
N SER A 195 -8.82 -1.52 -2.15
CA SER A 195 -8.27 -2.89 -2.08
C SER A 195 -8.73 -3.72 -3.27
N CYS A 196 -10.05 -3.77 -3.51
CA CYS A 196 -10.62 -4.53 -4.62
C CYS A 196 -10.06 -4.11 -5.98
N ILE A 197 -10.04 -2.81 -6.29
CA ILE A 197 -9.53 -2.36 -7.59
C ILE A 197 -8.02 -2.59 -7.74
N SER A 198 -7.25 -2.54 -6.65
CA SER A 198 -5.80 -2.77 -6.68
C SER A 198 -5.48 -4.23 -7.01
N ASP A 199 -6.28 -5.16 -6.47
CA ASP A 199 -6.16 -6.59 -6.73
C ASP A 199 -6.69 -6.99 -8.11
N MET A 200 -7.81 -6.41 -8.55
CA MET A 200 -8.38 -6.65 -9.88
C MET A 200 -7.47 -6.13 -11.00
N GLN A 201 -6.78 -5.01 -10.75
CA GLN A 201 -5.92 -4.42 -11.74
C GLN A 201 -4.68 -5.31 -11.97
N THR A 202 -4.48 -5.71 -13.22
CA THR A 202 -3.27 -6.40 -13.64
C THR A 202 -2.30 -5.44 -14.33
N GLY A 203 -1.03 -5.83 -14.44
CA GLY A 203 -0.04 -5.04 -15.16
C GLY A 203 0.57 -3.89 -14.36
N TRP A 204 0.45 -3.91 -13.02
CA TRP A 204 1.28 -3.10 -12.14
C TRP A 204 2.75 -3.29 -12.47
N ARG A 205 3.51 -2.18 -12.45
CA ARG A 205 4.94 -2.21 -12.70
C ARG A 205 5.62 -2.98 -11.55
N ASP A 206 6.50 -3.90 -11.92
CA ASP A 206 7.24 -4.76 -11.00
C ASP A 206 8.73 -4.75 -11.37
N ASP A 207 9.27 -3.55 -11.54
CA ASP A 207 10.70 -3.33 -11.69
C ASP A 207 11.34 -2.93 -10.35
N VAL A 208 12.67 -2.77 -10.36
CA VAL A 208 13.42 -2.42 -9.15
C VAL A 208 12.99 -1.08 -8.59
N GLU A 209 12.69 -0.10 -9.45
CA GLU A 209 12.33 1.26 -9.05
C GLU A 209 10.99 1.28 -8.32
N SER A 210 9.95 0.70 -8.92
CA SER A 210 8.61 0.62 -8.32
C SER A 210 8.63 -0.13 -6.98
N ARG A 211 9.37 -1.25 -6.90
CA ARG A 211 9.53 -1.98 -5.64
C ARG A 211 10.25 -1.16 -4.58
N CYS A 212 11.37 -0.52 -4.91
CA CYS A 212 12.13 0.29 -3.96
C CYS A 212 11.32 1.48 -3.46
N GLU A 213 10.61 2.20 -4.33
CA GLU A 213 9.73 3.30 -3.94
C GLU A 213 8.63 2.82 -2.98
N LEU A 214 7.96 1.70 -3.30
CA LEU A 214 6.93 1.13 -2.43
C LEU A 214 7.50 0.68 -1.07
N VAL A 215 8.70 0.08 -1.03
CA VAL A 215 9.37 -0.25 0.25
C VAL A 215 9.58 1.00 1.10
N GLU A 216 10.06 2.09 0.52
CA GLU A 216 10.30 3.33 1.27
C GLU A 216 8.99 3.92 1.81
N LEU A 217 7.90 3.88 1.03
CA LEU A 217 6.58 4.29 1.50
C LEU A 217 6.07 3.42 2.65
N LEU A 218 6.27 2.11 2.57
CA LEU A 218 5.92 1.16 3.63
C LEU A 218 6.76 1.39 4.89
N LYS A 219 8.07 1.64 4.76
CA LYS A 219 8.94 1.99 5.88
C LYS A 219 8.55 3.32 6.52
N ALA A 220 8.15 4.32 5.73
CA ALA A 220 7.62 5.57 6.25
C ALA A 220 6.30 5.35 7.00
N LEU A 221 5.42 4.49 6.47
CA LEU A 221 4.18 4.12 7.13
C LEU A 221 4.45 3.48 8.51
N ALA A 222 5.42 2.56 8.61
CA ALA A 222 5.83 1.92 9.86
C ALA A 222 6.27 2.92 10.94
N LYS A 223 6.87 4.05 10.56
CA LYS A 223 7.27 5.10 11.52
C LYS A 223 6.06 5.84 12.11
N SER A 224 4.99 5.98 11.32
CA SER A 224 3.75 6.67 11.74
C SER A 224 2.73 5.75 12.38
N TRP A 225 2.90 4.44 12.22
CA TRP A 225 2.04 3.41 12.80
C TRP A 225 2.85 2.62 13.85
N PRO A 226 2.83 3.08 15.12
CA PRO A 226 3.61 2.45 16.18
C PRO A 226 3.15 1.00 16.39
N ILE A 227 4.10 0.18 16.82
CA ILE A 227 3.94 -1.24 17.10
C ILE A 227 2.94 -1.40 18.25
N ASP A 228 1.89 -2.20 18.04
CA ASP A 228 1.06 -2.72 19.13
C ASP A 228 1.80 -3.88 19.85
#